data_AF-A0A1X1WZ29-F1
#
_entry.id   AF-A0A1X1WZ29-F1
#
_cell.length_a   1.000
_cell.length_b   1.000
_cell.length_c   1.000
_cell.angle_alpha   90.00
_cell.angle_beta   90.00
_cell.angle_gamma   90.00
#
_symmetry.space_group_name_H-M   'P 1'
#
loop_
_entity.id
_entity.type
_entity.pdbx_description
1 polymer ?
#
loop_
_entity_poly.entity_id
_entity_poly.type
_entity_poly.pdbx_seq_one_letter_code
_entity_poly.pdbx_strand_id
1 'polypeptide(L)'
;MSAVAVPASAQPVPNCTAADVAGIATGVSAATSAYLFTHPPVNDFFSSLLKMNADEKKVAVTQYMDANPQVAAELRGIRAPLVEFRQRCGHLQG
;
A
#
# COMPACT_ATOMS: atom_id res chain seq x y z
N MET A 1 5.16 -47.22 22.70
CA MET A 1 4.91 -45.90 23.31
C MET A 1 5.09 -44.85 22.23
N SER A 2 4.13 -43.94 22.16
CA SER A 2 3.67 -43.12 21.04
C SER A 2 4.70 -42.44 20.13
N ALA A 3 4.44 -42.48 18.82
CA ALA A 3 4.96 -41.52 17.85
C ALA A 3 4.23 -40.18 18.04
N VAL A 4 4.96 -39.12 18.34
CA VAL A 4 4.43 -37.75 18.33
C VAL A 4 4.27 -37.33 16.87
N ALA A 5 3.03 -37.24 16.40
CA ALA A 5 2.74 -36.55 15.16
C ALA A 5 3.00 -35.06 15.39
N VAL A 6 4.13 -34.56 14.88
CA VAL A 6 4.32 -33.12 14.70
C VAL A 6 3.18 -32.64 13.80
N PRO A 7 2.34 -31.67 14.24
CA PRO A 7 1.41 -31.07 13.30
C PRO A 7 2.26 -30.51 12.17
N ALA A 8 1.91 -30.83 10.92
CA ALA A 8 2.49 -30.18 9.78
C ALA A 8 2.13 -28.69 9.89
N SER A 9 3.01 -27.90 10.51
CA SER A 9 2.92 -26.45 10.44
C SER A 9 3.00 -26.14 8.96
N ALA A 10 1.93 -25.59 8.39
CA ALA A 10 1.97 -25.06 7.02
C ALA A 10 3.25 -24.24 6.90
N GLN A 11 4.16 -24.65 5.99
CA GLN A 11 5.38 -23.90 5.78
C GLN A 11 4.98 -22.46 5.44
N PRO A 12 5.59 -21.43 6.05
CA PRO A 12 5.26 -20.05 5.75
C PRO A 12 5.32 -19.85 4.24
N VAL A 13 4.26 -19.30 3.65
CA VAL A 13 4.29 -18.98 2.22
C VAL A 13 5.50 -18.07 1.98
N PRO A 14 6.43 -18.44 1.09
CA PRO A 14 7.63 -17.66 0.87
C PRO A 14 7.29 -16.21 0.51
N ASN A 15 8.02 -15.27 1.10
CA ASN A 15 7.86 -13.82 0.89
C ASN A 15 6.49 -13.26 1.35
N CYS A 16 5.87 -13.85 2.38
CA CYS A 16 4.62 -13.38 3.00
C CYS A 16 4.80 -13.03 4.50
N THR A 17 5.95 -12.47 4.86
CA THR A 17 6.26 -12.07 6.24
C THR A 17 6.00 -10.58 6.50
N ALA A 18 6.04 -10.18 7.77
CA ALA A 18 6.03 -8.77 8.15
C ALA A 18 7.22 -7.99 7.55
N ALA A 19 8.38 -8.61 7.42
CA ALA A 19 9.55 -7.99 6.80
C ALA A 19 9.30 -7.72 5.30
N ASP A 20 8.64 -8.65 4.61
CA ASP A 20 8.33 -8.50 3.17
C ASP A 20 7.37 -7.34 2.92
N VAL A 21 6.26 -7.25 3.67
CA VAL A 21 5.32 -6.14 3.50
C VAL A 21 5.94 -4.79 3.89
N ALA A 22 6.81 -4.76 4.89
CA ALA A 22 7.52 -3.54 5.27
C ALA A 22 8.50 -3.08 4.17
N GLY A 23 9.21 -4.01 3.54
CA GLY A 23 10.09 -3.72 2.40
C GLY A 23 9.31 -3.14 1.21
N ILE A 24 8.18 -3.77 0.86
CA ILE A 24 7.29 -3.29 -0.20
C ILE A 24 6.73 -1.89 0.13
N ALA A 25 6.24 -1.69 1.36
CA ALA A 25 5.72 -0.40 1.80
C ALA A 25 6.78 0.71 1.72
N THR A 26 8.03 0.39 2.05
CA THR A 26 9.18 1.32 1.92
C THR A 26 9.40 1.70 0.46
N GLY A 27 9.42 0.73 -0.46
CA GLY A 27 9.54 0.98 -1.89
C GLY A 27 8.40 1.85 -2.45
N VAL A 28 7.15 1.54 -2.09
CA VAL A 28 5.97 2.35 -2.48
C VAL A 28 6.08 3.78 -1.94
N SER A 29 6.56 3.95 -0.71
CA SER A 29 6.73 5.28 -0.11
C SER A 29 7.82 6.09 -0.83
N ALA A 30 8.94 5.46 -1.16
CA ALA A 30 10.02 6.09 -1.94
C ALA A 30 9.54 6.50 -3.35
N ALA A 31 8.82 5.62 -4.04
CA ALA A 31 8.24 5.92 -5.35
C ALA A 31 7.20 7.04 -5.28
N THR A 32 6.36 7.06 -4.24
CA THR A 32 5.41 8.15 -4.00
C THR A 32 6.14 9.48 -3.79
N SER A 33 7.22 9.49 -2.99
CA SER A 33 8.04 10.70 -2.78
C SER A 33 8.60 11.24 -4.11
N ALA A 34 9.22 10.37 -4.91
CA ALA A 34 9.75 10.74 -6.23
C ALA A 34 8.65 11.28 -7.17
N TYR A 35 7.47 10.66 -7.16
CA TYR A 35 6.32 11.12 -7.93
C TYR A 35 5.89 12.52 -7.51
N LEU A 36 5.73 12.78 -6.21
CA LEU A 36 5.32 14.09 -5.72
C LEU A 36 6.35 15.18 -6.07
N PHE A 37 7.65 14.91 -5.97
CA PHE A 37 8.68 15.87 -6.39
C PHE A 37 8.68 16.17 -7.90
N THR A 38 8.24 15.22 -8.73
CA THR A 38 8.13 15.41 -10.19
C THR A 38 6.77 15.92 -10.64
N HIS A 39 5.79 15.97 -9.73
CA HIS A 39 4.42 16.45 -9.98
C HIS A 39 4.05 17.56 -8.97
N PRO A 40 4.61 18.78 -9.10
CA PRO A 40 4.41 19.84 -8.12
C PRO A 40 2.93 20.14 -7.80
N PRO A 41 2.00 20.20 -8.77
CA PRO A 41 0.58 20.42 -8.46
C PRO A 41 -0.04 19.32 -7.59
N VAL A 42 0.40 18.07 -7.75
CA VAL A 42 -0.07 16.95 -6.92
C VAL A 42 0.53 17.05 -5.52
N ASN A 43 1.81 17.40 -5.43
CA ASN A 43 2.47 17.64 -4.14
C ASN A 43 1.82 18.79 -3.36
N ASP A 44 1.48 19.89 -4.01
CA ASP A 44 0.79 21.01 -3.39
C ASP A 44 -0.58 20.60 -2.86
N PHE A 45 -1.33 19.83 -3.64
CA PHE A 45 -2.60 19.25 -3.20
C PHE A 45 -2.42 18.40 -1.93
N PHE A 46 -1.54 17.39 -1.95
CA PHE A 46 -1.33 16.52 -0.77
C PHE A 46 -0.74 17.27 0.43
N SER A 47 0.07 18.30 0.21
CA SER A 47 0.59 19.17 1.28
C SER A 47 -0.53 19.98 1.94
N SER A 48 -1.51 20.45 1.17
CA SER A 48 -2.67 21.18 1.70
C SER A 48 -3.51 20.33 2.65
N LEU A 49 -3.56 19.01 2.42
CA LEU A 49 -4.29 18.06 3.25
C LEU A 49 -3.71 17.90 4.66
N LEU A 50 -2.45 18.29 4.90
CA LEU A 50 -1.80 18.12 6.20
C LEU A 50 -2.54 18.84 7.34
N LYS A 51 -3.26 19.92 7.02
CA LYS A 51 -4.01 20.75 7.99
C LYS A 51 -5.46 20.31 8.21
N MET A 52 -5.97 19.39 7.39
CA MET A 52 -7.36 18.94 7.43
C MET A 52 -7.58 17.81 8.45
N ASN A 53 -8.82 17.58 8.86
CA ASN A 53 -9.17 16.38 9.62
C ASN A 53 -9.30 15.14 8.71
N ALA A 54 -9.41 13.94 9.29
CA ALA A 54 -9.38 12.69 8.52
C ALA A 54 -10.53 12.55 7.50
N ASP A 55 -11.73 13.03 7.83
CA ASP A 55 -12.89 12.89 6.95
C ASP A 55 -12.87 13.91 5.81
N GLU A 56 -12.46 15.15 6.10
CA GLU A 56 -12.18 16.17 5.07
C GLU A 56 -11.12 15.69 4.07
N LYS A 57 -10.02 15.08 4.56
CA LYS A 57 -8.98 14.52 3.68
C LYS A 57 -9.55 13.47 2.74
N LYS A 58 -10.38 12.54 3.23
CA LYS A 58 -10.98 11.49 2.39
C LYS A 58 -11.80 12.10 1.27
N VAL A 59 -12.68 13.05 1.59
CA VAL A 59 -13.53 13.73 0.61
C VAL A 59 -12.67 14.46 -0.43
N ALA A 60 -11.70 15.25 0.01
CA ALA A 60 -10.82 16.01 -0.87
C ALA A 60 -10.01 15.09 -1.80
N VAL A 61 -9.45 13.99 -1.28
CA VAL A 61 -8.70 13.01 -2.09
C VAL A 61 -9.62 12.37 -3.14
N THR A 62 -10.82 11.93 -2.78
CA THR A 62 -11.77 11.36 -3.75
C THR A 62 -12.07 12.34 -4.88
N GLN A 63 -12.46 13.57 -4.54
CA GLN A 63 -12.76 14.61 -5.53
C GLN A 63 -11.56 14.90 -6.43
N TYR A 64 -10.36 14.97 -5.85
CA TYR A 64 -9.14 15.19 -6.61
C TYR A 64 -8.85 14.04 -7.59
N MET A 65 -9.02 12.78 -7.17
CA MET A 65 -8.80 11.64 -8.05
C MET A 65 -9.84 11.56 -9.17
N ASP A 66 -11.10 11.88 -8.88
CA ASP A 66 -12.17 11.91 -9.88
C ASP A 66 -11.92 13.00 -10.94
N ALA A 67 -11.42 14.16 -10.52
CA ALA A 67 -11.04 15.26 -11.41
C ALA A 67 -9.73 15.01 -12.16
N ASN A 68 -8.86 14.14 -11.66
CA ASN A 68 -7.52 13.87 -12.21
C ASN A 68 -7.33 12.37 -12.47
N PRO A 69 -8.04 11.78 -13.45
CA PRO A 69 -8.03 10.34 -13.71
C PRO A 69 -6.64 9.79 -14.07
N GLN A 70 -5.79 10.60 -14.70
CA GLN A 70 -4.39 10.24 -14.98
C GLN A 70 -3.58 10.12 -13.68
N VAL A 71 -3.61 11.13 -12.80
CA VAL A 71 -2.94 11.09 -11.49
C VAL A 71 -3.44 9.91 -10.66
N ALA A 72 -4.76 9.66 -10.71
CA ALA A 72 -5.35 8.51 -10.04
C ALA A 72 -4.84 7.18 -10.59
N ALA A 73 -4.61 7.05 -11.90
CA ALA A 73 -4.02 5.86 -12.51
C ALA A 73 -2.55 5.68 -12.12
N GLU A 74 -1.77 6.75 -12.13
CA GLU A 74 -0.34 6.75 -11.77
C GLU A 74 -0.13 6.38 -10.30
N LEU A 75 -0.87 7.01 -9.38
CA LEU A 75 -0.81 6.71 -7.95
C LEU A 75 -1.31 5.29 -7.64
N ARG A 76 -2.29 4.77 -8.40
CA ARG A 76 -2.69 3.35 -8.31
C ARG A 76 -1.55 2.43 -8.76
N GLY A 77 -0.85 2.77 -9.84
CA GLY A 77 0.34 2.05 -10.30
C GLY A 77 1.43 2.00 -9.24
N ILE A 78 1.75 3.13 -8.60
CA ILE A 78 2.73 3.21 -7.50
C ILE A 78 2.35 2.30 -6.33
N ARG A 79 1.05 2.16 -6.02
CA ARG A 79 0.56 1.35 -4.90
C ARG A 79 0.29 -0.12 -5.26
N ALA A 80 0.36 -0.49 -6.53
CA ALA A 80 0.05 -1.85 -6.99
C ALA A 80 0.79 -2.95 -6.23
N PRO A 81 2.11 -2.81 -5.90
CA PRO A 81 2.83 -3.86 -5.18
C PRO A 81 2.22 -4.22 -3.81
N LEU A 82 1.64 -3.25 -3.09
CA LEU A 82 0.97 -3.52 -1.81
C LEU A 82 -0.36 -4.27 -2.02
N VAL A 83 -1.10 -3.94 -3.08
CA VAL A 83 -2.35 -4.62 -3.43
C VAL A 83 -2.06 -6.07 -3.84
N GLU A 84 -1.07 -6.27 -4.69
CA GLU A 84 -0.62 -7.59 -5.14
C GLU A 84 -0.11 -8.43 -3.98
N PHE A 85 0.66 -7.85 -3.06
CA PHE A 85 1.07 -8.53 -1.83
C PHE A 85 -0.13 -8.98 -1.01
N ARG A 86 -1.12 -8.10 -0.81
CA ARG A 86 -2.35 -8.45 -0.07
C ARG A 86 -3.15 -9.55 -0.77
N GLN A 87 -3.24 -9.54 -2.09
CA GLN A 87 -3.92 -10.59 -2.85
C GLN A 87 -3.21 -11.94 -2.72
N ARG A 88 -1.87 -11.94 -2.73
CA ARG A 88 -1.05 -13.15 -2.60
C ARG A 88 -1.01 -13.72 -1.17
N CYS A 89 -0.90 -12.85 -0.17
CA CYS A 89 -0.58 -13.21 1.22
C CYS A 89 -1.74 -13.00 2.20
N GLY A 90 -2.79 -12.26 1.82
CA GLY A 90 -3.90 -11.86 2.69
C GLY A 90 -4.92 -12.95 3.01
N HIS A 91 -4.82 -14.13 2.39
CA HIS A 91 -5.64 -15.30 2.72
C HIS A 91 -5.09 -16.11 3.91
N LEU A 92 -3.95 -15.73 4.48
CA LEU A 92 -3.26 -16.48 5.55
C LEU A 92 -3.44 -15.91 6.96
N GLN A 93 -4.22 -14.83 7.09
CA GLN A 93 -4.58 -14.25 8.40
C GLN A 93 -6.02 -14.62 8.72
N GLY A 94 -6.21 -15.88 9.11
CA GLY A 94 -7.31 -16.32 9.97
C GLY A 94 -6.76 -16.52 11.38
#